data_AF-A0A415VVW4-F1
#
_entry.id   AF-A0A415VVW4-F1
#
_cell.length_a   1.000
_cell.length_b   1.000
_cell.length_c   1.000
_cell.angle_alpha   90.00
_cell.angle_beta   90.00
_cell.angle_gamma   90.00
#
_symmetry.space_group_name_H-M   'P 1'
#
loop_
_entity.id
_entity.type
_entity.pdbx_description
1 polymer ?
#
loop_
_entity_poly.entity_id
_entity_poly.type
_entity_poly.pdbx_seq_one_letter_code
_entity_poly.pdbx_strand_id
1 'polypeptide(L)' 'MMVDEEFLFNPKAKLNKIASYLYKTDIHGEVILGNVLIVGEKYENEEISLCGLSDKQFHIIFPQLKKIEEHLKKEGRV' A
#
# COMPACT_ATOMS: atom_id res chain seq x y z
N MET A 1 -1.07 -7.99 -3.87
CA MET A 1 -1.15 -7.35 -2.53
C MET A 1 -1.93 -8.31 -1.65
N MET A 2 -1.40 -8.65 -0.48
CA MET A 2 -2.14 -9.44 0.52
C MET A 2 -2.93 -8.47 1.39
N VAL A 3 -4.20 -8.79 1.66
CA VAL A 3 -5.10 -7.94 2.44
C VAL A 3 -5.61 -8.77 3.61
N ASP A 4 -5.60 -8.17 4.80
CA ASP A 4 -6.30 -8.70 5.97
C ASP A 4 -7.75 -8.25 5.90
N GLU A 5 -8.62 -9.12 5.37
CA GLU A 5 -10.04 -8.83 5.18
C GLU A 5 -10.77 -8.67 6.52
N GLU A 6 -10.30 -9.30 7.61
CA GLU A 6 -10.92 -9.16 8.93
C GLU A 6 -10.79 -7.72 9.46
N PHE A 7 -9.73 -7.02 9.06
CA PHE A 7 -9.51 -5.62 9.43
C PHE A 7 -10.58 -4.68 8.86
N LEU A 8 -11.32 -5.08 7.81
CA LEU A 8 -12.45 -4.32 7.26
C LEU A 8 -13.55 -4.08 8.31
N PHE A 9 -13.71 -5.00 9.25
CA PHE A 9 -14.75 -4.94 10.27
C PHE A 9 -14.32 -4.18 11.53
N ASN A 10 -13.10 -3.64 11.56
CA ASN A 10 -12.62 -2.88 12.71
C ASN A 10 -13.25 -1.48 12.73
N PRO A 11 -14.03 -1.11 13.77
CA PRO A 11 -14.74 0.17 13.82
C PRO A 11 -13.81 1.40 13.91
N LYS A 12 -12.53 1.20 14.22
CA LYS A 12 -11.51 2.25 14.25
C LYS A 12 -10.71 2.33 12.95
N ALA A 13 -10.98 1.45 11.99
CA ALA A 13 -10.25 1.40 10.73
C ALA A 13 -10.47 2.69 9.95
N LYS A 14 -9.37 3.29 9.47
CA LYS A 14 -9.40 4.52 8.67
C LYS A 14 -9.13 4.17 7.22
N LEU A 15 -9.91 4.75 6.30
CA LEU A 15 -9.68 4.58 4.87
C LEU A 15 -8.28 5.05 4.49
N ASN A 16 -7.52 4.17 3.85
CA ASN A 16 -6.23 4.50 3.26
C ASN A 16 -6.40 4.64 1.75
N LYS A 17 -6.62 5.87 1.29
CA LYS A 17 -6.89 6.16 -0.12
C LYS A 17 -5.72 5.83 -1.03
N ILE A 18 -4.49 6.07 -0.58
CA ILE A 18 -3.28 5.75 -1.34
C ILE A 18 -3.17 4.23 -1.49
N ALA A 19 -3.34 3.47 -0.41
CA ALA A 19 -3.28 2.01 -0.48
C ALA A 19 -4.43 1.43 -1.32
N SER A 20 -5.64 1.98 -1.22
CA SER A 20 -6.79 1.59 -2.06
C SER A 20 -6.53 1.83 -3.55
N TYR A 21 -5.89 2.96 -3.89
CA TYR A 21 -5.45 3.23 -5.26
C TYR A 21 -4.40 2.23 -5.74
N LEU A 22 -3.38 1.94 -4.93
CA LEU A 22 -2.34 0.95 -5.27
C LEU A 22 -2.90 -0.48 -5.38
N TYR A 23 -3.89 -0.81 -4.55
CA TYR A 23 -4.62 -2.06 -4.60
C TYR A 23 -5.49 -2.16 -5.86
N LYS A 24 -5.84 -1.04 -6.50
CA LYS A 24 -6.82 -0.93 -7.60
C LYS A 24 -8.21 -1.37 -7.17
N THR A 25 -8.73 -0.76 -6.10
CA THR A 25 -10.09 -0.99 -5.60
C THR A 25 -11.17 -0.88 -6.68
N ASP A 26 -10.98 -0.05 -7.70
CA ASP A 26 -11.87 0.06 -8.86
C ASP A 26 -11.99 -1.25 -9.66
N ILE A 27 -10.98 -2.11 -9.60
CA ILE A 27 -10.95 -3.43 -10.24
C ILE A 27 -11.35 -4.53 -9.23
N HIS A 28 -10.86 -4.44 -7.99
CA HIS A 28 -10.99 -5.51 -7.00
C HIS A 28 -12.23 -5.38 -6.09
N GLY A 29 -12.90 -4.23 -6.06
CA GLY A 29 -14.15 -4.00 -5.33
C GLY A 29 -14.00 -3.60 -3.87
N GLU A 30 -12.85 -3.86 -3.24
CA GLU A 30 -12.62 -3.62 -1.80
C GLU A 30 -11.63 -2.49 -1.53
N VAL A 31 -11.93 -1.65 -0.53
CA VAL A 31 -11.05 -0.57 -0.05
C VAL A 31 -10.00 -1.12 0.90
N ILE A 32 -8.85 -0.45 0.97
CA ILE A 32 -7.86 -0.73 2.02
C ILE A 32 -8.10 0.19 3.21
N LEU A 33 -8.31 -0.40 4.39
CA LEU A 33 -8.40 0.33 5.66
C LEU A 33 -7.12 0.10 6.48
N GLY A 34 -6.65 1.15 7.15
CA GLY A 34 -5.48 1.09 8.03
C GLY A 34 -4.15 1.33 7.34
N ASN A 35 -3.08 0.76 7.90
CA ASN A 35 -1.72 0.92 7.39
C ASN A 35 -1.42 -0.13 6.32
N VAL A 36 -0.45 0.15 5.47
CA VAL A 36 0.08 -0.78 4.48
C VAL A 36 1.58 -0.98 4.73
N LEU A 37 2.04 -2.22 4.59
CA LEU A 37 3.46 -2.54 4.56
C LEU A 37 3.88 -2.79 3.11
N ILE A 38 4.91 -2.07 2.66
CA ILE A 38 5.49 -2.25 1.32
C ILE A 38 6.79 -3.03 1.48
N VAL A 39 6.87 -4.19 0.85
CA VAL A 39 8.00 -5.12 0.91
C VAL A 39 8.55 -5.39 -0.47
N GLY A 40 9.82 -5.80 -0.52
CA GLY A 40 10.40 -6.42 -1.71
C GLY A 40 10.10 -7.92 -1.74
N GLU A 41 10.33 -8.51 -2.90
CA GLU A 41 10.33 -9.96 -3.09
C GLU A 41 11.73 -10.41 -3.52
N LYS A 42 12.12 -11.59 -3.04
CA LYS A 42 13.33 -12.29 -3.46
C LYS A 42 13.00 -13.75 -3.77
N TYR A 43 13.69 -14.32 -4.73
CA TYR A 43 13.59 -15.75 -5.02
C TYR A 43 14.64 -16.49 -4.18
N GLU A 44 14.19 -17.40 -3.33
CA GLU A 44 15.06 -18.27 -2.52
C GLU A 44 14.59 -19.71 -2.68
N ASN A 45 15.48 -20.60 -3.11
CA ASN A 45 15.19 -22.05 -3.25
C ASN A 45 13.90 -22.34 -4.03
N GLU A 46 13.70 -21.66 -5.16
CA GLU A 46 12.51 -21.76 -6.03
C GLU A 46 11.20 -21.21 -5.42
N GLU A 47 11.26 -20.59 -4.24
CA GLU A 47 10.13 -19.95 -3.57
C GLU A 47 10.27 -18.42 -3.56
N ILE A 48 9.13 -17.73 -3.56
CA ILE A 48 9.07 -16.28 -3.36
C ILE A 48 9.07 -15.99 -1.86
N SER A 49 10.08 -15.26 -1.40
CA SER A 49 10.24 -14.82 -0.02
C SER A 49 10.11 -13.30 0.06
N LEU A 50 9.45 -12.81 1.13
CA LEU A 50 9.30 -11.38 1.38
C LEU A 50 10.57 -10.83 2.05
N CYS A 51 11.04 -9.67 1.59
CA CYS A 51 12.19 -9.00 2.18
C CYS A 51 11.95 -7.48 2.31
N GLY A 52 12.87 -6.79 2.99
CA GLY A 52 12.88 -5.33 2.97
C GLY A 52 13.11 -4.80 1.55
N LEU A 53 12.65 -3.57 1.30
CA LEU A 53 13.04 -2.85 0.10
C LEU A 53 14.54 -2.58 0.12
N SER A 54 15.22 -2.75 -1.01
CA SER A 54 16.57 -2.22 -1.19
C SER A 54 16.57 -0.69 -1.14
N ASP A 55 17.71 -0.08 -0.79
CA ASP A 55 17.85 1.39 -0.77
C ASP A 55 17.43 2.01 -2.12
N LYS A 56 17.81 1.38 -3.24
CA LYS A 56 17.44 1.85 -4.58
C LYS A 56 15.91 1.85 -4.77
N GLN A 57 15.23 0.78 -4.36
CA GLN A 57 13.77 0.71 -4.45
C GLN A 57 13.11 1.75 -3.54
N PHE A 58 13.60 1.91 -2.31
CA PHE A 58 13.08 2.89 -1.37
C PHE A 58 13.17 4.33 -1.93
N HIS A 59 14.34 4.70 -2.47
CA HIS A 59 14.56 6.03 -3.05
C HIS A 59 13.73 6.30 -4.32
N ILE A 60 13.15 5.27 -4.94
CA ILE A 60 12.20 5.42 -6.06
C ILE A 60 10.77 5.52 -5.53
N ILE A 61 10.37 4.57 -4.67
CA ILE A 61 8.98 4.40 -4.23
C ILE A 61 8.57 5.50 -3.27
N PHE A 62 9.40 5.82 -2.27
CA PHE A 62 9.02 6.76 -1.21
C PHE A 62 8.72 8.17 -1.74
N PRO A 63 9.53 8.77 -2.63
CA PRO A 63 9.20 10.07 -3.22
C PRO A 63 7.92 10.07 -4.05
N GLN A 64 7.60 8.97 -4.74
CA GLN A 64 6.36 8.84 -5.51
C GLN A 64 5.13 8.82 -4.59
N LEU A 65 5.19 8.05 -3.51
CA LEU A 65 4.13 8.02 -2.49
C LEU A 65 3.92 9.39 -1.87
N LYS A 66 5.00 10.13 -1.58
CA LYS A 66 4.93 11.50 -1.06
C LYS A 66 4.27 12.47 -2.03
N LYS A 67 4.58 12.40 -3.33
CA LYS A 67 3.92 13.22 -4.36
C LYS A 67 2.42 12.94 -4.44
N ILE A 68 2.02 11.67 -4.35
CA ILE A 68 0.60 11.29 -4.34
C ILE A 68 -0.09 11.83 -3.08
N GLU A 69 0.53 11.68 -1.91
CA GLU A 69 0.02 12.23 -0.64
C GLU A 69 -0.19 13.75 -0.74
N GLU A 70 0.80 14.49 -1.24
CA GLU A 70 0.70 15.95 -1.42
C GLU A 70 -0.42 16.36 -2.38
N HIS A 71 -0.56 15.64 -3.50
CA HIS A 71 -1.62 15.90 -4.46
C HIS A 71 -3.00 15.69 -3.84
N LEU A 72 -3.20 14.57 -3.14
CA LEU A 72 -4.46 14.28 -2.47
C LEU A 72 -4.78 15.28 -1.36
N LYS A 73 -3.78 15.78 -0.61
CA LYS A 73 -3.98 16.83 0.40
C LYS A 73 -4.46 18.14 -0.24
N LYS A 74 -3.86 18.54 -1.36
CA LYS A 74 -4.27 19.74 -2.11
C LYS A 74 -5.71 19.67 -2.59
N GLU A 75 -6.20 18.48 -2.91
CA GLU A 75 -7.59 18.25 -3.32
C GLU A 75 -8.56 18.05 -2.14
N GLY A 76 -8.09 18.15 -0.88
CA GLY A 76 -8.90 17.88 0.31
C GLY A 76 -9.33 16.42 0.45
N ARG A 77 -8.59 15.49 -0.16
CA ARG A 77 -8.92 14.06 -0.21
C ARG A 77 -8.20 13.24 0.84
N VAL A 78 -7.11 13.70 1.48
CA VAL A 78 -6.47 13.02 2.62
C VAL A 78 -5.99 14.02 3.65
#